data_AF-A0A7V9U3M3-F1
#
_entry.id   AF-A0A7V9U3M3-F1
#
_cell.length_a   1.000
_cell.length_b   1.000
_cell.length_c   1.000
_cell.angle_alpha   90.00
_cell.angle_beta   90.00
_cell.angle_gamma   90.00
#
_symmetry.space_group_name_H-M   'P 1'
#
loop_
_entity.id
_entity.type
_entity.pdbx_description
1 polymer ?
#
loop_
_entity_poly.entity_id
_entity_poly.type
_entity_poly.pdbx_seq_one_letter_code
_entity_poly.pdbx_strand_id
1 'polypeptide(L)'
;MSDDGPDWVWPPPFVPITSGALMDFQDTSEPHGDGAADRREHERKTLIADALASQQLSALGRVSDLLREEWIAYWLFGGWAVDFYAGSVTRAHDDIDIAVWLEDVPRIMQLLEEDGWQHEPLDGEDGGTGYQRGSVRLELTYLVQDPEGEIFTPLRQGRGK
;
A
#
# COMPACT_ATOMS: atom_id res chain seq x y z
N MET A 1 -0.42 -11.68 43.85
CA MET A 1 0.47 -10.67 43.27
C MET A 1 0.65 -11.08 41.83
N SER A 2 -0.42 -11.05 41.04
CA SER A 2 -0.96 -9.87 40.31
C SER A 2 -0.13 -9.66 39.05
N ASP A 3 -0.54 -10.40 38.04
CA ASP A 3 -0.19 -10.25 36.64
C ASP A 3 -1.31 -9.40 36.04
N ASP A 4 -1.09 -8.09 35.93
CA ASP A 4 -2.04 -7.13 35.34
C ASP A 4 -1.46 -6.68 33.99
N GLY A 5 -1.58 -7.56 32.99
CA GLY A 5 -1.47 -7.19 31.58
C GLY A 5 -2.86 -6.73 31.07
N PRO A 6 -2.96 -5.66 30.28
CA PRO A 6 -4.25 -5.16 29.85
C PRO A 6 -4.98 -6.15 28.93
N ASP A 7 -6.22 -6.46 29.28
CA ASP A 7 -7.19 -7.18 28.44
C ASP A 7 -7.50 -6.36 27.18
N TRP A 8 -6.84 -6.69 26.07
CA TRP A 8 -7.15 -6.13 24.76
C TRP A 8 -8.36 -6.84 24.17
N VAL A 9 -9.54 -6.23 24.28
CA VAL A 9 -10.74 -6.66 23.54
C VAL A 9 -10.89 -5.82 22.28
N TRP A 10 -10.88 -6.52 21.14
CA TRP A 10 -11.14 -5.98 19.80
C TRP A 10 -12.61 -6.15 19.42
N PRO A 11 -13.26 -5.21 18.69
CA PRO A 11 -12.83 -3.87 18.26
C PRO A 11 -13.31 -2.71 19.17
N PRO A 12 -12.67 -1.51 19.14
CA PRO A 12 -13.09 -0.36 19.95
C PRO A 12 -14.33 0.39 19.38
N PRO A 13 -15.11 1.08 20.23
CA PRO A 13 -16.31 1.80 19.81
C PRO A 13 -16.03 3.13 19.09
N PHE A 14 -16.90 3.46 18.13
CA PHE A 14 -16.87 4.62 17.24
C PHE A 14 -17.11 5.95 17.98
N VAL A 15 -16.29 6.97 17.70
CA VAL A 15 -16.47 8.36 18.19
C VAL A 15 -16.61 9.30 16.98
N PRO A 16 -17.72 10.04 16.84
CA PRO A 16 -17.88 11.00 15.75
C PRO A 16 -17.15 12.32 16.01
N ILE A 17 -16.51 12.86 14.98
CA ILE A 17 -15.76 14.12 15.02
C ILE A 17 -16.73 15.31 14.89
N THR A 18 -16.73 16.21 15.87
CA THR A 18 -17.42 17.50 15.77
C THR A 18 -16.51 18.55 15.14
N SER A 19 -16.97 19.16 14.05
CA SER A 19 -16.32 20.25 13.32
C SER A 19 -16.17 21.51 14.18
N GLY A 20 -14.98 22.12 14.21
CA GLY A 20 -14.67 23.30 15.01
C GLY A 20 -13.72 24.29 14.34
N ALA A 21 -14.29 25.44 13.96
CA ALA A 21 -13.73 26.80 13.85
C ALA A 21 -12.55 27.11 12.89
N LEU A 22 -12.90 27.81 11.80
CA LEU A 22 -12.05 28.71 11.02
C LEU A 22 -11.59 29.91 11.88
N MET A 23 -10.31 30.29 11.78
CA MET A 23 -9.82 31.64 12.11
C MET A 23 -9.15 32.23 10.88
N ASP A 24 -9.70 33.33 10.38
CA ASP A 24 -9.19 34.14 9.27
C ASP A 24 -7.93 34.91 9.69
N PHE A 25 -6.86 34.78 8.91
CA PHE A 25 -5.70 35.68 8.95
C PHE A 25 -5.49 36.23 7.53
N GLN A 26 -5.85 37.48 7.32
CA GLN A 26 -5.61 38.18 6.06
C GLN A 26 -4.18 38.73 6.04
N ASP A 27 -3.30 38.12 5.24
CA ASP A 27 -2.03 38.73 4.82
C ASP A 27 -2.23 39.40 3.47
N THR A 28 -2.17 40.74 3.46
CA THR A 28 -2.20 41.57 2.27
C THR A 28 -0.77 41.83 1.80
N SER A 29 -0.27 40.96 0.92
CA SER A 29 0.90 41.25 0.11
C SER A 29 0.61 40.82 -1.35
N GLU A 30 0.68 41.78 -2.27
CA GLU A 30 0.37 41.57 -3.68
C GLU A 30 1.38 40.63 -4.36
N PRO A 31 0.94 39.66 -5.19
CA PRO A 31 1.86 38.70 -5.79
C PRO A 31 2.60 39.30 -7.00
N HIS A 32 3.93 39.36 -6.91
CA HIS A 32 4.79 39.34 -8.09
C HIS A 32 4.55 38.02 -8.86
N GLY A 33 4.48 38.11 -10.19
CA GLY A 33 3.89 37.12 -11.11
C GLY A 33 4.56 35.75 -11.28
N ASP A 34 5.23 35.23 -10.26
CA ASP A 34 5.89 33.90 -10.24
C ASP A 34 5.08 32.85 -9.45
N GLY A 35 4.41 33.25 -8.37
CA GLY A 35 3.69 32.33 -7.47
C GLY A 35 2.41 31.69 -8.04
N ALA A 36 1.88 32.22 -9.15
CA ALA A 36 0.70 31.65 -9.81
C ALA A 36 1.04 30.41 -10.64
N ALA A 37 2.25 30.33 -11.19
CA ALA A 37 2.72 29.17 -11.95
C ALA A 37 3.04 27.99 -11.00
N ASP A 38 3.79 28.27 -9.93
CA ASP A 38 4.14 27.29 -8.90
C ASP A 38 2.90 26.68 -8.22
N ARG A 39 1.90 27.51 -7.90
CA ARG A 39 0.62 27.03 -7.34
C ARG A 39 -0.13 26.08 -8.29
N ARG A 40 -0.21 26.40 -9.58
CA ARG A 40 -0.87 25.55 -10.58
C ARG A 40 -0.14 24.22 -10.77
N GLU A 41 1.20 24.25 -10.70
CA GLU A 41 2.01 23.04 -10.75
C GLU A 41 1.77 22.16 -9.53
N HIS A 42 1.75 22.74 -8.33
CA HIS A 42 1.45 22.02 -7.10
C HIS A 42 0.04 21.40 -7.13
N GLU A 43 -0.99 22.17 -7.49
CA GLU A 43 -2.37 21.68 -7.64
C GLU A 43 -2.46 20.52 -8.64
N ARG A 44 -1.76 20.64 -9.78
CA ARG A 44 -1.69 19.55 -10.78
C ARG A 44 -1.03 18.30 -10.22
N LYS A 45 0.07 18.43 -9.47
CA LYS A 45 0.76 17.29 -8.84
C LYS A 45 -0.16 16.59 -7.84
N THR A 46 -0.88 17.35 -7.01
CA THR A 46 -1.87 16.80 -6.07
C THR A 46 -2.97 16.04 -6.80
N LEU A 47 -3.56 16.61 -7.85
CA LEU A 47 -4.60 15.92 -8.65
C LEU A 47 -4.09 14.63 -9.29
N ILE A 48 -2.84 14.61 -9.76
CA ILE A 48 -2.21 13.39 -10.31
C ILE A 48 -2.01 12.35 -9.20
N ALA A 49 -1.53 12.75 -8.04
CA ALA A 49 -1.34 11.86 -6.89
C ALA A 49 -2.67 11.26 -6.42
N ASP A 50 -3.73 12.07 -6.30
CA ASP A 50 -5.06 11.59 -5.90
C ASP A 50 -5.66 10.62 -6.93
N ALA A 51 -5.46 10.91 -8.22
CA ALA A 51 -5.89 10.02 -9.30
C ALA A 51 -5.11 8.70 -9.30
N LEU A 52 -3.80 8.73 -8.99
CA LEU A 52 -2.99 7.52 -8.87
C LEU A 52 -3.41 6.70 -7.64
N ALA A 53 -3.60 7.34 -6.49
CA ALA A 53 -4.07 6.70 -5.26
C ALA A 53 -5.42 6.01 -5.47
N SER A 54 -6.35 6.65 -6.18
CA SER A 54 -7.65 6.07 -6.52
C SER A 54 -7.52 4.82 -7.41
N GLN A 55 -6.59 4.84 -8.38
CA GLN A 55 -6.30 3.68 -9.23
C GLN A 55 -5.64 2.55 -8.45
N GLN A 56 -4.68 2.88 -7.56
CA GLN A 56 -4.02 1.92 -6.69
C GLN A 56 -5.02 1.24 -5.73
N LEU A 57 -5.92 2.00 -5.10
CA LEU A 57 -6.98 1.43 -4.25
C LEU A 57 -7.92 0.50 -5.03
N SER A 58 -8.28 0.88 -6.25
CA SER A 58 -9.12 0.03 -7.12
C SER A 58 -8.39 -1.26 -7.51
N ALA A 59 -7.10 -1.15 -7.85
CA ALA A 59 -6.25 -2.29 -8.18
C ALA A 59 -6.03 -3.23 -6.97
N LEU A 60 -5.77 -2.67 -5.79
CA LEU A 60 -5.64 -3.42 -4.55
C LEU A 60 -6.93 -4.19 -4.22
N GLY A 61 -8.10 -3.55 -4.38
CA GLY A 61 -9.39 -4.22 -4.22
C GLY A 61 -9.55 -5.39 -5.19
N ARG A 62 -9.22 -5.19 -6.46
CA ARG A 62 -9.28 -6.25 -7.50
C ARG A 62 -8.33 -7.41 -7.19
N VAL A 63 -7.09 -7.13 -6.82
CA VAL A 63 -6.10 -8.16 -6.46
C VAL A 63 -6.56 -8.92 -5.21
N SER A 64 -7.06 -8.20 -4.20
CA SER A 64 -7.67 -8.79 -3.00
C SER A 64 -8.78 -9.78 -3.36
N ASP A 65 -9.70 -9.41 -4.26
CA ASP A 65 -10.79 -10.28 -4.69
C ASP A 65 -10.26 -11.55 -5.37
N LEU A 66 -9.34 -11.42 -6.34
CA LEU A 66 -8.73 -12.56 -7.04
C LEU A 66 -8.07 -13.55 -6.08
N LEU A 67 -7.25 -13.05 -5.14
CA LEU A 67 -6.54 -13.91 -4.18
C LEU A 67 -7.51 -14.58 -3.21
N ARG A 68 -8.55 -13.88 -2.77
CA ARG A 68 -9.56 -14.43 -1.85
C ARG A 68 -10.44 -15.48 -2.50
N GLU A 69 -10.83 -15.30 -3.76
CA GLU A 69 -11.61 -16.27 -4.53
C GLU A 69 -10.87 -17.61 -4.67
N GLU A 70 -9.54 -17.55 -4.77
CA GLU A 70 -8.65 -18.71 -4.88
C GLU A 70 -8.09 -19.22 -3.55
N TRP A 71 -8.55 -18.66 -2.43
CA TRP A 71 -8.13 -19.00 -1.05
C TRP A 71 -6.63 -18.81 -0.79
N ILE A 72 -6.02 -17.85 -1.48
CA ILE A 72 -4.60 -17.52 -1.35
C ILE A 72 -4.44 -16.49 -0.24
N ALA A 73 -3.59 -16.80 0.75
CA ALA A 73 -3.27 -15.87 1.83
C ALA A 73 -2.31 -14.79 1.34
N TYR A 74 -2.58 -13.54 1.72
CA TYR A 74 -1.72 -12.41 1.43
C TYR A 74 -1.80 -11.38 2.56
N TRP A 75 -0.76 -10.55 2.66
CA TRP A 75 -0.68 -9.47 3.65
C TRP A 75 -0.26 -8.17 2.98
N LEU A 76 -1.10 -7.14 3.10
CA LEU A 76 -0.73 -5.78 2.72
C LEU A 76 0.30 -5.25 3.72
N PHE A 77 1.40 -4.71 3.21
CA PHE A 77 2.39 -4.00 4.02
C PHE A 77 2.81 -2.70 3.31
N GLY A 78 3.94 -2.11 3.72
CA GLY A 78 4.45 -0.90 3.09
C GLY A 78 3.61 0.35 3.34
N GLY A 79 3.66 1.30 2.40
CA GLY A 79 3.00 2.60 2.55
C GLY A 79 1.49 2.51 2.68
N TRP A 80 0.85 1.65 1.87
CA TRP A 80 -0.59 1.46 1.91
C TRP A 80 -1.09 0.89 3.23
N ALA A 81 -0.38 -0.07 3.84
CA ALA A 81 -0.78 -0.62 5.13
C ALA A 81 -0.84 0.46 6.24
N VAL A 82 0.08 1.42 6.21
CA VAL A 82 0.08 2.56 7.14
C VAL A 82 -1.16 3.43 6.95
N ASP A 83 -1.54 3.71 5.70
CA ASP A 83 -2.71 4.54 5.40
C ASP A 83 -4.04 3.83 5.71
N PHE A 84 -4.11 2.50 5.49
CA PHE A 84 -5.25 1.69 5.95
C PHE A 84 -5.36 1.71 7.48
N TYR A 85 -4.25 1.64 8.20
CA TYR A 85 -4.23 1.77 9.65
C TYR A 85 -4.63 3.19 10.11
N ALA A 86 -4.18 4.23 9.41
CA ALA A 86 -4.54 5.62 9.70
C ALA A 86 -5.99 5.97 9.36
N GLY A 87 -6.63 5.21 8.46
CA GLY A 87 -7.99 5.47 7.97
C GLY A 87 -8.09 6.61 6.95
N SER A 88 -6.96 7.07 6.41
CA SER A 88 -6.88 8.15 5.42
C SER A 88 -5.61 8.02 4.58
N VAL A 89 -5.66 8.48 3.32
CA VAL A 89 -4.46 8.59 2.49
C VAL A 89 -3.59 9.74 3.01
N THR A 90 -2.36 9.45 3.44
CA THR A 90 -1.47 10.44 4.08
C THR A 90 -0.39 10.99 3.14
N ARG A 91 -0.09 10.26 2.06
CA ARG A 91 0.88 10.63 1.04
C ARG A 91 0.61 9.91 -0.28
N ALA A 92 1.28 10.34 -1.35
CA ALA A 92 1.38 9.54 -2.56
C ALA A 92 2.21 8.28 -2.31
N HIS A 93 1.81 7.15 -2.91
CA HIS A 93 2.53 5.88 -2.92
C HIS A 93 2.94 5.55 -4.35
N ASP A 94 4.13 4.99 -4.54
CA ASP A 94 4.64 4.65 -5.86
C ASP A 94 4.14 3.26 -6.32
N ASP A 95 3.82 2.38 -5.38
CA ASP A 95 3.50 0.97 -5.56
C ASP A 95 2.48 0.46 -4.54
N ILE A 96 2.13 -0.83 -4.67
CA ILE A 96 1.33 -1.63 -3.74
C ILE A 96 2.19 -2.81 -3.31
N ASP A 97 2.46 -2.95 -2.01
CA ASP A 97 3.27 -4.04 -1.47
C ASP A 97 2.40 -5.12 -0.83
N ILE A 98 2.46 -6.35 -1.35
CA ILE A 98 1.84 -7.52 -0.70
C ILE A 98 2.82 -8.66 -0.48
N ALA A 99 2.75 -9.27 0.70
CA ALA A 99 3.51 -10.47 1.01
C ALA A 99 2.64 -11.70 0.73
N VAL A 100 3.23 -12.73 0.10
CA VAL A 100 2.54 -13.96 -0.33
C VAL A 100 3.43 -15.16 -0.08
N TRP A 101 2.84 -16.34 0.10
CA TRP A 101 3.65 -17.56 0.18
C TRP A 101 4.28 -17.88 -1.16
N LEU A 102 5.57 -18.25 -1.14
CA LEU A 102 6.31 -18.61 -2.36
C LEU A 102 5.64 -19.76 -3.13
N GLU A 103 5.01 -20.70 -2.41
CA GLU A 103 4.31 -21.84 -3.02
C GLU A 103 3.08 -21.44 -3.83
N ASP A 104 2.43 -20.31 -3.52
CA ASP A 104 1.26 -19.81 -4.23
C ASP A 104 1.62 -18.98 -5.47
N VAL A 105 2.89 -18.54 -5.60
CA VAL A 105 3.34 -17.66 -6.69
C VAL A 105 2.95 -18.17 -8.08
N PRO A 106 3.10 -19.46 -8.45
CA PRO A 106 2.67 -19.93 -9.76
C PRO A 106 1.17 -19.74 -10.05
N ARG A 107 0.31 -19.80 -9.02
CA ARG A 107 -1.13 -19.54 -9.15
C ARG A 107 -1.39 -18.03 -9.24
N ILE A 108 -0.74 -17.24 -8.40
CA ILE A 108 -0.84 -15.78 -8.40
C ILE A 108 -0.43 -15.21 -9.77
N MET A 109 0.68 -15.72 -10.34
CA MET A 109 1.13 -15.36 -11.69
C MET A 109 0.02 -15.51 -12.72
N GLN A 110 -0.64 -16.68 -12.76
CA GLN A 110 -1.71 -16.95 -13.71
C GLN A 110 -2.90 -15.99 -13.52
N LEU A 111 -3.33 -15.78 -12.27
CA LEU A 111 -4.45 -14.88 -11.95
C LEU A 111 -4.16 -13.44 -12.36
N LEU A 112 -2.94 -12.96 -12.07
CA LEU A 112 -2.53 -11.60 -12.42
C LEU A 112 -2.42 -11.42 -13.94
N GLU A 113 -1.81 -12.37 -14.65
CA GLU A 113 -1.69 -12.34 -16.11
C GLU A 113 -3.07 -12.38 -16.79
N GLU A 114 -3.99 -13.23 -16.32
CA GLU A 114 -5.37 -13.30 -16.82
C GLU A 114 -6.16 -12.02 -16.53
N ASP A 115 -5.88 -11.35 -15.41
CA ASP A 115 -6.46 -10.05 -15.06
C ASP A 115 -5.80 -8.86 -15.81
N GLY A 116 -4.78 -9.13 -16.63
CA GLY A 116 -4.12 -8.15 -17.50
C GLY A 116 -2.96 -7.40 -16.86
N TRP A 117 -2.39 -7.94 -15.78
CA TRP A 117 -1.10 -7.48 -15.26
C TRP A 117 0.04 -8.00 -16.12
N GLN A 118 1.09 -7.19 -16.23
CA GLN A 118 2.31 -7.56 -16.93
C GLN A 118 3.40 -7.81 -15.91
N HIS A 119 4.10 -8.93 -16.03
CA HIS A 119 5.25 -9.23 -15.18
C HIS A 119 6.41 -8.30 -15.54
N GLU A 120 6.82 -7.47 -14.58
CA GLU A 120 7.86 -6.44 -14.73
C GLU A 120 8.80 -6.44 -13.51
N PRO A 121 9.69 -7.45 -13.41
CA PRO A 121 10.66 -7.53 -12.34
C PRO A 121 11.68 -6.39 -12.44
N LEU A 122 12.06 -5.80 -11.32
CA LEU A 122 13.21 -4.89 -11.24
C LEU A 122 14.53 -5.66 -11.28
N ASP A 123 15.53 -5.03 -11.89
CA ASP A 123 16.88 -5.56 -11.92
C ASP A 123 17.42 -5.73 -10.50
N GLY A 124 17.83 -6.96 -10.17
CA GLY A 124 18.39 -7.28 -8.87
C GLY A 124 17.37 -7.57 -7.78
N GLU A 125 16.07 -7.70 -8.11
CA GLU A 125 15.07 -8.22 -7.18
C GLU A 125 15.51 -9.54 -6.57
N ASP A 126 15.41 -9.57 -5.24
CA ASP A 126 15.73 -10.70 -4.40
C ASP A 126 14.63 -10.85 -3.36
N GLY A 127 14.00 -12.03 -3.32
CA GLY A 127 12.88 -12.29 -2.41
C GLY A 127 11.52 -11.72 -2.82
N GLY A 128 11.35 -11.29 -4.07
CA GLY A 128 10.06 -10.81 -4.57
C GLY A 128 10.00 -10.67 -6.08
N THR A 129 8.90 -10.14 -6.60
CA THR A 129 8.79 -9.68 -7.99
C THR A 129 7.70 -8.63 -8.23
N GLY A 130 7.91 -7.77 -9.22
CA GLY A 130 6.97 -6.73 -9.61
C GLY A 130 6.04 -7.04 -10.79
N TYR A 131 4.88 -6.38 -10.78
CA TYR A 131 3.89 -6.38 -11.85
C TYR A 131 3.41 -4.96 -12.13
N GLN A 132 3.03 -4.71 -13.38
CA GLN A 132 2.53 -3.42 -13.85
C GLN A 132 1.16 -3.56 -14.50
N ARG A 133 0.25 -2.64 -14.18
CA ARG A 133 -1.02 -2.47 -14.90
C ARG A 133 -1.38 -0.99 -15.01
N GLY A 134 -1.28 -0.45 -16.23
CA GLY A 134 -1.44 0.98 -16.45
C GLY A 134 -0.37 1.75 -15.67
N SER A 135 -0.78 2.70 -14.82
CA SER A 135 0.14 3.44 -13.94
C SER A 135 0.36 2.78 -12.58
N VAL A 136 -0.27 1.63 -12.29
CA VAL A 136 -0.18 0.96 -11.00
C VAL A 136 0.90 -0.10 -11.03
N ARG A 137 1.82 -0.02 -10.05
CA ARG A 137 2.81 -1.05 -9.75
C ARG A 137 2.38 -1.86 -8.55
N LEU A 138 2.52 -3.18 -8.65
CA LEU A 138 2.26 -4.16 -7.59
C LEU A 138 3.56 -4.94 -7.34
N GLU A 139 3.99 -5.00 -6.09
CA GLU A 139 5.16 -5.75 -5.66
C GLU A 139 4.73 -6.94 -4.81
N LEU A 140 5.17 -8.13 -5.22
CA LEU A 140 5.02 -9.35 -4.44
C LEU A 140 6.30 -9.61 -3.66
N THR A 141 6.20 -9.70 -2.34
CA THR A 141 7.28 -10.21 -1.48
C THR A 141 7.01 -11.65 -1.10
N TYR A 142 7.99 -12.52 -1.30
CA TYR A 142 7.86 -13.94 -1.04
C TYR A 142 8.08 -14.25 0.44
N LEU A 143 7.24 -15.13 0.97
CA LEU A 143 7.39 -15.73 2.29
C LEU A 143 7.61 -17.23 2.15
N VAL A 144 8.51 -17.75 2.99
CA VAL A 144 8.74 -19.18 3.17
C VAL A 144 8.68 -19.46 4.66
N GLN A 145 8.11 -20.60 5.04
CA GLN A 145 8.19 -21.14 6.38
C GLN A 145 9.12 -22.36 6.38
N ASP A 146 10.13 -22.37 7.24
CA ASP A 146 10.98 -23.56 7.41
C ASP A 146 10.28 -24.64 8.27
N PRO A 147 10.83 -25.88 8.34
CA PRO A 147 10.26 -26.94 9.17
C PRO A 147 10.17 -26.60 10.67
N GLU A 148 10.98 -25.67 11.14
CA GLU A 148 10.98 -25.15 12.51
C GLU A 148 9.88 -24.10 12.74
N GLY A 149 9.19 -23.67 11.68
CA GLY A 149 8.09 -22.71 11.70
C GLY A 149 8.52 -21.25 11.57
N GLU A 150 9.81 -20.96 11.34
CA GLU A 150 10.32 -19.60 11.14
C GLU A 150 9.90 -19.10 9.75
N ILE A 151 9.26 -17.92 9.72
CA ILE A 151 8.84 -17.26 8.48
C ILE A 151 9.93 -16.27 8.07
N PHE A 152 10.34 -16.32 6.80
CA PHE A 152 11.36 -15.44 6.26
C PHE A 152 11.15 -15.16 4.77
N THR A 153 11.77 -14.08 4.28
CA THR A 153 11.87 -13.79 2.85
C THR A 153 13.10 -14.49 2.27
N PRO A 154 12.95 -15.39 1.27
CA PRO A 154 14.09 -16.09 0.68
C PRO A 154 14.94 -15.13 -0.17
N LEU A 155 16.25 -15.06 0.07
CA LEU A 155 17.19 -14.21 -0.66
C LEU A 155 18.28 -15.06 -1.34
N ARG A 156 18.85 -14.61 -2.46
CA ARG A 156 19.98 -15.20 -3.19
C ARG A 156 21.19 -15.43 -2.28
N GLN A 157 21.39 -14.56 -1.28
CA GLN A 157 22.47 -14.66 -0.29
C GLN A 157 21.98 -14.95 1.14
N GLY A 158 20.80 -15.58 1.31
CA GLY A 158 20.34 -16.03 2.63
C GLY A 158 18.84 -15.84 2.87
N ARG A 159 18.49 -15.25 4.02
CA ARG A 159 17.09 -14.99 4.42
C ARG A 159 16.92 -13.60 5.01
N GLY A 160 15.90 -12.88 4.56
CA GLY A 160 15.43 -11.63 5.15
C GLY A 160 14.44 -11.89 6.29
N LYS A 161 14.46 -11.03 7.32
CA LYS A 161 13.51 -11.06 8.44
C LYS A 161 12.70 -9.77 8.46
#